data_AF-A0A3B9VCM2-F1
#
_entry.id   AF-A0A3B9VCM2-F1
#
_cell.length_a   1.000
_cell.length_b   1.000
_cell.length_c   1.000
_cell.angle_alpha   90.00
_cell.angle_beta   90.00
_cell.angle_gamma   90.00
#
_symmetry.space_group_name_H-M   'P 1'
#
loop_
_entity.id
_entity.type
_entity.pdbx_description
1 polymer ?
#
loop_
_entity_poly.entity_id
_entity_poly.type
_entity_poly.pdbx_seq_one_letter_code
_entity_poly.pdbx_strand_id
1 'polypeptide(L)'
;MQITNEIKTSLKREYVLCSNATAFYKKAIKVFEQKYRLSTQSFLKKFEAGQIGDEADFFDWYAFAKLLSQWQKTQSAIRSAVR
;
A
#
# COMPACT_ATOMS: atom_id res chain seq x y z
N MET A 1 -28.69 1.28 -9.24
CA MET A 1 -28.61 1.61 -7.80
C MET A 1 -28.36 3.11 -7.68
N GLN A 2 -29.30 3.90 -7.12
CA GLN A 2 -29.06 5.33 -6.92
C GLN A 2 -28.15 5.52 -5.70
N ILE A 3 -26.95 6.05 -5.93
CA ILE A 3 -26.02 6.41 -4.85
C ILE A 3 -26.47 7.76 -4.29
N THR A 4 -26.88 7.77 -3.02
CA THR A 4 -27.30 8.99 -2.33
C THR A 4 -26.11 9.92 -2.07
N ASN A 5 -26.38 11.19 -1.78
CA ASN A 5 -25.33 12.18 -1.53
C ASN A 5 -24.48 11.84 -0.29
N GLU A 6 -25.07 11.16 0.69
CA GLU A 6 -24.41 10.66 1.89
C GLU A 6 -23.39 9.58 1.52
N ILE A 7 -23.77 8.64 0.65
CA ILE A 7 -22.87 7.57 0.17
C ILE A 7 -21.71 8.18 -0.63
N LYS A 8 -21.97 9.15 -1.53
CA LYS A 8 -20.91 9.87 -2.26
C LYS A 8 -19.94 10.58 -1.32
N THR A 9 -20.45 11.21 -0.27
CA THR A 9 -19.63 11.91 0.73
C THR A 9 -18.77 10.94 1.53
N SER A 10 -19.34 9.81 1.96
CA SER A 10 -18.61 8.75 2.66
C SER A 10 -17.49 8.17 1.80
N LEU A 11 -17.78 7.83 0.54
CA LEU A 11 -16.78 7.28 -0.39
C LEU A 11 -15.64 8.27 -0.69
N LYS A 12 -15.92 9.58 -0.76
CA LYS A 12 -14.87 10.60 -0.90
C LYS A 12 -13.94 10.64 0.32
N ARG A 13 -14.48 10.54 1.54
CA ARG A 13 -13.67 10.49 2.77
C ARG A 13 -12.78 9.26 2.79
N GLU A 14 -13.36 8.10 2.46
CA GLU A 14 -12.62 6.84 2.37
C GLU A 14 -11.50 6.89 1.31
N TYR A 15 -11.76 7.52 0.17
CA TYR A 15 -10.75 7.73 -0.87
C TYR A 15 -9.56 8.57 -0.35
N VAL A 16 -9.83 9.63 0.42
CA VAL A 16 -8.78 10.46 1.02
C VAL A 16 -7.96 9.67 2.04
N LEU A 17 -8.61 8.85 2.88
CA LEU A 17 -7.93 7.95 3.82
C LEU A 17 -6.99 6.99 3.09
N CYS A 18 -7.49 6.33 2.04
CA CYS A 18 -6.68 5.42 1.22
C CYS A 18 -5.49 6.15 0.56
N SER A 19 -5.70 7.38 0.10
CA SER A 19 -4.66 8.21 -0.52
C SER A 19 -3.54 8.54 0.49
N ASN A 20 -3.92 8.94 1.71
CA ASN A 20 -2.97 9.26 2.77
C ASN A 20 -2.17 8.02 3.20
N ALA A 21 -2.84 6.87 3.38
CA ALA A 21 -2.19 5.60 3.69
C ALA A 21 -1.19 5.19 2.59
N THR A 22 -1.61 5.28 1.32
CA THR A 22 -0.75 4.99 0.16
C THR A 22 0.49 5.87 0.14
N ALA A 23 0.34 7.17 0.40
CA ALA A 23 1.47 8.11 0.45
C ALA A 23 2.44 7.78 1.59
N PHE A 24 1.91 7.45 2.78
CA PHE A 24 2.72 7.03 3.93
C PHE A 24 3.55 5.78 3.61
N TYR A 25 2.92 4.69 3.15
CA TYR A 25 3.64 3.45 2.89
C TYR A 25 4.65 3.59 1.76
N LYS A 26 4.35 4.36 0.70
CA LYS A 26 5.34 4.67 -0.35
C LYS A 26 6.58 5.36 0.21
N LYS A 27 6.40 6.31 1.14
CA LYS A 27 7.52 7.01 1.77
C LYS A 27 8.32 6.06 2.67
N ALA A 28 7.66 5.26 3.49
CA ALA A 28 8.30 4.29 4.37
C ALA A 28 9.10 3.24 3.59
N ILE A 29 8.51 2.67 2.54
CA ILE A 29 9.16 1.71 1.64
C ILE A 29 10.42 2.30 1.00
N LYS A 30 10.37 3.56 0.56
CA LYS A 30 11.52 4.21 -0.06
C LYS A 30 12.73 4.31 0.89
N VAL A 31 12.51 4.38 2.20
CA VAL A 31 13.59 4.35 3.20
C VAL A 31 14.30 3.00 3.17
N PHE A 32 13.55 1.89 3.11
CA PHE A 32 14.13 0.56 3.00
C PHE A 32 14.85 0.35 1.65
N GLU A 33 14.25 0.79 0.55
CA GLU A 33 14.88 0.70 -0.78
C GLU A 33 16.23 1.41 -0.81
N GLN A 34 16.35 2.57 -0.15
CA GLN A 34 17.59 3.32 -0.03
C GLN A 34 18.58 2.65 0.93
N LYS A 35 18.12 2.20 2.10
CA LYS A 35 18.96 1.55 3.13
C LYS A 35 19.62 0.28 2.59
N TYR A 36 18.85 -0.56 1.90
CA TYR A 36 19.31 -1.85 1.40
C TYR A 36 19.75 -1.83 -0.08
N ARG A 37 19.62 -0.68 -0.76
CA ARG A 37 19.91 -0.51 -2.20
C ARG A 37 19.25 -1.59 -3.06
N LEU A 38 18.02 -1.94 -2.72
CA LEU A 38 17.25 -3.03 -3.32
C LEU A 38 15.84 -2.54 -3.63
N SER A 39 15.32 -2.83 -4.82
CA SER A 39 13.93 -2.48 -5.12
C SER A 39 12.97 -3.34 -4.31
N THR A 40 11.80 -2.80 -3.96
CA THR A 40 10.76 -3.57 -3.25
C THR A 40 10.35 -4.83 -4.00
N GLN A 41 10.31 -4.77 -5.34
CA GLN A 41 9.98 -5.95 -6.16
C GLN A 41 11.04 -7.05 -6.03
N SER A 42 12.32 -6.69 -6.10
CA SER A 42 13.42 -7.64 -5.90
C SER A 42 13.48 -8.16 -4.47
N PHE A 43 13.23 -7.30 -3.49
CA PHE A 43 13.12 -7.66 -2.08
C PHE A 43 12.03 -8.72 -1.86
N LEU A 44 10.79 -8.46 -2.29
CA LEU A 44 9.67 -9.38 -2.12
C LEU A 44 9.97 -10.76 -2.72
N LYS A 45 10.53 -10.80 -3.93
CA LYS A 45 10.90 -12.06 -4.59
C LYS A 45 11.91 -12.87 -3.77
N LYS A 46 12.93 -12.22 -3.21
CA LYS A 46 13.96 -12.89 -2.40
C LYS A 46 13.42 -13.30 -1.02
N PHE A 47 12.66 -12.43 -0.37
CA PHE A 47 12.07 -12.67 0.95
C PHE A 47 11.08 -13.84 0.93
N GLU A 48 10.16 -13.87 -0.05
CA GLU A 48 9.20 -14.97 -0.20
C GLU A 48 9.87 -16.30 -0.60
N ALA A 49 11.04 -16.25 -1.23
CA ALA A 49 11.85 -17.43 -1.55
C ALA A 49 12.76 -17.88 -0.40
N GLY A 50 12.79 -17.17 0.74
CA GLY A 50 13.69 -17.45 1.86
C GLY A 50 15.17 -17.20 1.53
N GLN A 51 15.47 -16.31 0.57
CA GLN A 51 16.82 -16.04 0.04
C GLN A 51 17.44 -14.75 0.58
N ILE A 52 16.81 -14.10 1.54
CA ILE A 52 17.30 -12.90 2.21
C ILE A 52 16.98 -13.03 3.70
N GLY A 53 17.76 -12.34 4.54
CA GLY A 53 17.82 -12.56 5.99
C GLY A 53 16.51 -12.38 6.76
N ASP A 54 16.64 -12.33 8.08
CA ASP A 54 15.56 -12.28 9.06
C ASP A 54 15.60 -11.00 9.91
N GLU A 55 16.22 -9.94 9.40
CA GLU A 55 16.22 -8.64 10.06
C GLU A 55 14.79 -8.13 10.25
N ALA A 56 14.53 -7.52 11.42
CA ALA A 56 13.21 -6.94 11.74
C ALA A 56 12.70 -6.00 10.63
N ASP A 57 13.61 -5.20 10.05
CA ASP A 57 13.35 -4.35 8.90
C ASP A 57 12.71 -5.07 7.71
N PHE A 58 13.07 -6.33 7.44
CA PHE A 58 12.51 -7.08 6.32
C PHE A 58 11.06 -7.47 6.56
N PHE A 59 10.70 -7.81 7.80
CA PHE A 59 9.30 -8.04 8.17
C PHE A 59 8.46 -6.77 8.03
N ASP A 60 8.98 -5.63 8.49
CA ASP A 60 8.31 -4.33 8.35
C ASP A 60 8.17 -3.93 6.88
N TRP A 61 9.24 -4.07 6.09
CA TRP A 61 9.21 -3.77 4.67
C TRP A 61 8.22 -4.67 3.92
N TYR A 62 8.20 -5.97 4.23
CA TYR A 62 7.23 -6.91 3.68
C TYR A 62 5.80 -6.51 4.01
N ALA A 63 5.52 -6.23 5.29
CA ALA A 63 4.21 -5.79 5.74
C ALA A 63 3.77 -4.50 5.05
N PHE A 64 4.65 -3.51 4.95
CA PHE A 64 4.34 -2.23 4.30
C PHE A 64 4.08 -2.39 2.80
N ALA A 65 4.83 -3.26 2.11
CA ALA A 65 4.59 -3.54 0.70
C ALA A 65 3.22 -4.22 0.48
N LYS A 66 2.84 -5.17 1.34
CA LYS A 66 1.51 -5.81 1.28
C LYS A 66 0.39 -4.83 1.61
N LEU A 67 0.55 -4.01 2.66
CA LEU A 67 -0.42 -2.97 3.02
C LEU A 67 -0.59 -1.94 1.91
N LEU A 68 0.50 -1.46 1.31
CA LEU A 68 0.45 -0.55 0.17
C LEU A 68 -0.37 -1.15 -0.98
N SER A 69 -0.12 -2.41 -1.33
CA SER A 69 -0.89 -3.10 -2.38
C SER A 69 -2.38 -3.17 -2.04
N GLN A 70 -2.72 -3.47 -0.79
CA GLN A 70 -4.11 -3.54 -0.34
C GLN A 70 -4.80 -2.17 -0.38
N TRP A 71 -4.16 -1.12 0.12
CA TRP A 71 -4.70 0.25 0.06
C TRP A 71 -4.91 0.73 -1.37
N GLN A 72 -4.00 0.40 -2.29
CA GLN A 72 -4.15 0.73 -3.71
C GLN A 72 -5.33 -0.01 -4.36
N LYS A 73 -5.55 -1.29 -4.02
CA LYS A 73 -6.71 -2.05 -4.48
C LYS A 73 -8.01 -1.42 -3.98
N THR A 74 -8.10 -1.11 -2.69
CA THR A 74 -9.27 -0.44 -2.10
C THR A 74 -9.51 0.94 -2.74
N GLN A 75 -8.46 1.75 -2.91
CA GLN A 75 -8.56 3.05 -3.56
C GLN A 75 -9.09 2.96 -5.00
N SER A 76 -8.64 1.96 -5.75
CA SER A 76 -9.11 1.69 -7.12
C SER A 76 -10.59 1.29 -7.13
N ALA A 77 -11.00 0.40 -6.23
CA ALA A 77 -12.40 -0.02 -6.10
C ALA A 77 -13.33 1.16 -5.77
N ILE A 78 -12.94 2.01 -4.81
CA ILE A 78 -13.72 3.21 -4.44
C ILE A 78 -13.81 4.18 -5.63
N ARG A 79 -12.70 4.41 -6.34
CA ARG A 79 -12.69 5.29 -7.51
C ARG A 79 -13.65 4.80 -8.59
N SER A 80 -13.70 3.50 -8.84
CA SER A 80 -14.62 2.89 -9.80
C SER A 80 -16.09 2.98 -9.38
N ALA A 81 -16.38 2.97 -8.07
CA ALA A 81 -17.74 3.07 -7.54
C ALA A 81 -18.28 4.52 -7.47
N VAL A 82 -17.40 5.53 -7.47
CA VAL A 82 -17.77 6.96 -7.45
C VAL A 82 -17.91 7.54 -8.86
N ARG A 83 -17.34 6.89 -9.88
CA ARG A 83 -17.53 7.23 -11.30
C ARG A 83 -18.95 6.97 -11.75
#